data_AF-A0A085BNC7-F1
#
_entry.id   AF-A0A085BNC7-F1
#
_cell.length_a   1.000
_cell.length_b   1.000
_cell.length_c   1.000
_cell.angle_alpha   90.00
_cell.angle_beta   90.00
_cell.angle_gamma   90.00
#
_symmetry.space_group_name_H-M   'P 1'
#
loop_
_entity.id
_entity.type
_entity.pdbx_description
1 polymer ?
#
loop_
_entity_poly.entity_id
_entity_poly.type
_entity_poly.pdbx_seq_one_letter_code
_entity_poly.pdbx_strand_id
1 'polypeptide(L)'
;MLAYRNFIKRIIQEKDAQYQAEIEHQKELTSENIKGQEDERKRIAITVHDDIGNRLNILSLWLNNLNAENQGSSKKIITSQITELIDSTRNISHSLYPVNLEKLGLALYLQELVTNLSYRINVSLYIDSSYERKDIFTEVQIYRVIQEFTSNVIKHSTASEVSIYIKKNPKHTTVILTDNGQSFDYETANKGMGLKNIESRISSVKGFHKWKNKIGKGSRIIFNIPN
;
A
#
# COMPACT_ATOMS: atom_id res chain seq x y z
N MET A 1 12.18 -24.03 49.76
CA MET A 1 12.22 -24.24 48.28
C MET A 1 10.91 -23.88 47.57
N LEU A 2 9.73 -24.33 48.03
CA LEU A 2 8.45 -24.07 47.35
C LEU A 2 8.06 -22.57 47.29
N ALA A 3 8.22 -21.85 48.40
CA ALA A 3 7.93 -20.41 48.47
C ALA A 3 8.81 -19.58 47.52
N TYR A 4 10.10 -19.89 47.44
CA TYR A 4 11.04 -19.24 46.52
C TYR A 4 10.68 -19.51 45.05
N ARG A 5 10.29 -20.76 44.73
CA ARG A 5 9.87 -21.13 43.37
C ARG A 5 8.57 -20.43 42.95
N ASN A 6 7.61 -20.28 43.86
CA ASN A 6 6.38 -19.52 43.62
C ASN A 6 6.65 -18.01 43.47
N PHE A 7 7.59 -17.47 44.25
CA PHE A 7 8.03 -16.07 44.14
C PHE A 7 8.67 -15.77 42.77
N ILE A 8 9.61 -16.61 42.32
CA ILE A 8 10.23 -16.47 40.99
C ILE A 8 9.20 -16.63 39.86
N LYS A 9 8.29 -17.60 39.98
CA LYS A 9 7.22 -17.80 38.98
C LYS A 9 6.32 -16.57 38.86
N ARG A 10 6.01 -15.91 39.98
CA ARG A 10 5.22 -14.67 39.99
C ARG A 10 5.98 -13.51 39.34
N ILE A 11 7.27 -13.34 39.63
CA ILE A 11 8.10 -12.30 39.00
C ILE A 11 8.17 -12.49 37.47
N ILE A 12 8.34 -13.72 37.01
CA ILE A 12 8.37 -14.03 35.57
C ILE A 12 7.02 -13.70 34.94
N GLN A 13 5.91 -14.09 35.57
CA GLN A 13 4.56 -13.76 35.07
C GLN A 13 4.29 -12.25 35.03
N GLU A 14 4.72 -11.50 36.06
CA GLU A 14 4.60 -10.03 36.08
C GLU A 14 5.47 -9.37 35.00
N LYS A 15 6.69 -9.88 34.77
CA LYS A 15 7.58 -9.39 33.71
C LYS A 15 7.08 -9.71 32.31
N ASP A 16 6.55 -10.90 32.10
CA ASP A 16 5.94 -11.30 30.84
C ASP A 16 4.70 -10.45 30.55
N ALA A 17 3.85 -10.22 31.56
CA ALA A 17 2.68 -9.35 31.41
C ALA A 17 3.07 -7.89 31.09
N GLN A 18 4.10 -7.35 31.77
CA GLN A 18 4.64 -6.02 31.45
C GLN A 18 5.20 -5.94 30.02
N TYR A 19 5.94 -6.97 29.60
CA TYR A 19 6.52 -7.00 28.26
C TYR A 19 5.45 -7.10 27.17
N GLN A 20 4.38 -7.88 27.40
CA GLN A 20 3.24 -7.94 26.48
C GLN A 20 2.48 -6.60 26.41
N ALA A 21 2.26 -5.95 27.56
CA ALA A 21 1.62 -4.63 27.60
C ALA A 21 2.44 -3.57 26.84
N GLU A 22 3.77 -3.59 26.97
CA GLU A 22 4.67 -2.69 26.23
C GLU A 22 4.61 -2.95 24.72
N ILE A 23 4.61 -4.22 24.29
CA ILE A 23 4.46 -4.58 22.88
C ILE A 23 3.11 -4.12 22.33
N GLU A 24 2.04 -4.30 23.10
CA GLU A 24 0.69 -3.90 22.70
C GLU A 24 0.59 -2.37 22.58
N HIS A 25 1.16 -1.64 23.54
CA HIS A 25 1.24 -0.18 23.50
C HIS A 25 2.06 0.33 22.30
N GLN A 26 3.20 -0.28 22.00
CA GLN A 26 4.01 0.08 20.82
C GLN A 26 3.26 -0.18 19.50
N LYS A 27 2.46 -1.25 19.44
CA LYS A 27 1.60 -1.54 18.28
C LYS A 27 0.50 -0.50 18.13
N GLU A 28 -0.14 -0.09 19.23
CA GLU A 28 -1.14 0.98 19.22
C GLU A 28 -0.54 2.29 18.72
N LEU A 29 0.59 2.73 19.28
CA LEU A 29 1.29 3.95 18.85
C LEU A 29 1.68 3.91 17.37
N THR A 30 2.10 2.74 16.89
CA THR A 30 2.42 2.55 15.47
C THR A 30 1.18 2.62 14.60
N SER A 31 0.08 2.00 15.04
CA SER A 31 -1.21 2.04 14.36
C SER A 31 -1.79 3.46 14.32
N GLU A 32 -1.68 4.22 15.40
CA GLU A 32 -2.09 5.63 15.48
C GLU A 32 -1.24 6.51 14.57
N ASN A 33 0.08 6.27 14.51
CA ASN A 33 0.95 6.97 13.56
C ASN A 33 0.57 6.69 12.11
N ILE A 34 0.29 5.43 11.75
CA ILE A 34 -0.21 5.10 10.41
C ILE A 34 -1.53 5.82 10.15
N LYS A 35 -2.46 5.78 11.10
CA LYS A 35 -3.75 6.44 10.97
C LYS A 35 -3.58 7.95 10.74
N GLY A 36 -2.76 8.62 11.55
CA GLY A 36 -2.44 10.03 11.37
C GLY A 36 -1.76 10.32 10.03
N GLN A 37 -0.90 9.41 9.56
CA GLN A 37 -0.23 9.54 8.26
C GLN A 37 -1.21 9.36 7.09
N GLU A 38 -2.20 8.48 7.21
CA GLU A 38 -3.27 8.31 6.22
C GLU A 38 -4.27 9.47 6.25
N ASP A 39 -4.60 10.00 7.44
CA ASP A 39 -5.43 11.20 7.60
C ASP A 39 -4.73 12.44 7.00
N GLU A 40 -3.41 12.56 7.19
CA GLU A 40 -2.62 13.62 6.58
C GLU A 40 -2.53 13.46 5.06
N ARG A 41 -2.38 12.23 4.56
CA ARG A 41 -2.46 11.95 3.12
C ARG A 41 -3.83 12.32 2.54
N LYS A 42 -4.92 12.05 3.26
CA LYS A 42 -6.27 12.46 2.91
C LYS A 42 -6.40 13.98 2.89
N ARG A 43 -5.88 14.67 3.91
CA ARG A 43 -5.85 16.14 3.97
C ARG A 43 -5.08 16.74 2.79
N ILE A 44 -3.90 16.22 2.48
CA ILE A 44 -3.09 16.68 1.34
C ILE A 44 -3.83 16.43 0.02
N ALA A 45 -4.50 15.28 -0.15
CA ALA A 45 -5.31 15.03 -1.34
C ALA A 45 -6.43 16.07 -1.52
N ILE A 46 -7.07 16.50 -0.43
CA ILE A 46 -8.08 17.57 -0.44
C ILE A 46 -7.43 18.92 -0.80
N THR A 47 -6.29 19.25 -0.22
CA THR A 47 -5.56 20.49 -0.56
C THR A 47 -5.09 20.52 -2.01
N VAL A 48 -4.66 19.37 -2.55
CA VAL A 48 -4.26 19.22 -3.95
C VAL A 48 -5.47 19.40 -4.87
N HIS A 49 -6.64 18.87 -4.51
CA HIS A 49 -7.89 19.13 -5.21
C HIS A 49 -8.20 20.63 -5.28
N ASP A 50 -7.98 21.37 -4.19
CA ASP A 50 -8.29 22.80 -4.14
C ASP A 50 -7.27 23.66 -4.90
N ASP A 51 -5.97 23.35 -4.83
CA ASP A 51 -4.92 24.12 -5.55
C ASP A 51 -4.91 23.83 -7.06
N ILE A 52 -4.97 22.55 -7.44
CA ILE A 52 -5.07 22.16 -8.85
C ILE A 52 -6.45 22.52 -9.42
N GLY A 53 -7.52 22.41 -8.62
CA GLY A 53 -8.86 22.89 -8.97
C GLY A 53 -8.90 24.39 -9.27
N ASN A 54 -8.17 25.20 -8.52
CA ASN A 54 -8.05 26.63 -8.79
C ASN A 54 -7.26 26.92 -10.08
N ARG A 55 -6.24 26.13 -10.41
CA ARG A 55 -5.50 26.26 -11.68
C ARG A 55 -6.35 25.86 -12.89
N LEU A 56 -7.24 24.88 -12.73
CA LEU A 56 -8.28 24.55 -13.71
C LEU A 56 -9.25 25.72 -13.93
N ASN A 57 -9.61 26.46 -12.87
CA ASN A 57 -10.41 27.69 -12.97
C ASN A 57 -9.71 28.79 -13.78
N ILE A 58 -8.39 28.94 -13.63
CA ILE A 58 -7.60 29.90 -14.43
C ILE A 58 -7.57 29.49 -15.91
N LEU A 59 -7.42 28.19 -16.19
CA LEU A 59 -7.52 27.63 -17.54
C LEU A 59 -8.90 27.89 -18.19
N SER A 60 -9.97 27.78 -17.40
CA SER A 60 -11.34 28.15 -17.81
C SER A 60 -11.46 29.63 -18.18
N LEU A 61 -10.85 30.54 -17.39
CA LEU A 61 -10.79 31.97 -17.70
C LEU A 61 -10.00 32.27 -18.98
N TRP A 62 -8.94 31.52 -19.26
CA TRP A 62 -8.14 31.68 -20.48
C TRP A 62 -8.91 31.20 -21.72
N LEU A 63 -9.66 30.09 -21.59
CA LEU A 63 -10.58 29.62 -22.62
C LEU A 63 -11.67 30.65 -22.95
N ASN A 64 -12.19 31.34 -21.93
CA ASN A 64 -13.19 32.40 -22.10
C ASN A 64 -12.64 33.70 -22.72
N ASN A 65 -11.31 33.85 -22.78
CA ASN A 65 -10.62 35.01 -23.36
C ASN A 65 -9.95 34.72 -24.72
N LEU A 66 -10.26 33.58 -25.35
CA LEU A 66 -9.76 33.26 -26.69
C LEU A 66 -10.42 34.15 -27.75
N ASN A 67 -9.68 35.13 -28.27
CA ASN A 67 -10.08 35.89 -29.45
C ASN A 67 -9.96 35.04 -30.72
N ALA A 68 -10.91 35.21 -31.64
CA ALA A 68 -11.18 34.34 -32.78
C ALA A 68 -10.04 34.18 -33.81
N GLU A 69 -8.96 34.96 -33.72
CA GLU A 69 -7.90 35.01 -34.73
C GLU A 69 -6.77 33.97 -34.55
N ASN A 70 -6.69 33.25 -33.42
CA ASN A 70 -5.57 32.31 -33.11
C ASN A 70 -6.01 30.86 -32.77
N GLN A 71 -7.12 30.38 -33.33
CA GLN A 71 -7.81 29.17 -32.84
C GLN A 71 -7.07 27.83 -33.05
N GLY A 72 -6.20 27.70 -34.06
CA GLY A 72 -5.61 26.40 -34.43
C GLY A 72 -4.45 25.95 -33.52
N SER A 73 -3.55 26.86 -33.17
CA SER A 73 -2.35 26.61 -32.37
C SER A 73 -2.67 26.59 -30.86
N SER A 74 -3.52 27.51 -30.39
CA SER A 74 -3.89 27.60 -28.97
C SER A 74 -4.69 26.38 -28.49
N LYS A 75 -5.57 25.81 -29.31
CA LYS A 75 -6.37 24.64 -28.92
C LYS A 75 -5.53 23.38 -28.67
N LYS A 76 -4.52 23.12 -29.51
CA LYS A 76 -3.62 21.96 -29.33
C LYS A 76 -2.78 22.07 -28.07
N ILE A 77 -2.23 23.27 -27.81
CA ILE A 77 -1.39 23.53 -26.63
C ILE A 77 -2.23 23.42 -25.34
N ILE A 78 -3.45 23.98 -25.34
CA ILE A 78 -4.36 23.86 -24.20
C ILE A 78 -4.76 22.40 -23.94
N THR A 79 -5.04 21.63 -25.01
CA THR A 79 -5.44 20.22 -24.88
C THR A 79 -4.29 19.35 -24.34
N SER A 80 -3.05 19.57 -24.79
CA SER A 80 -1.90 18.80 -24.29
C SER A 80 -1.58 19.12 -22.84
N GLN A 81 -1.61 20.41 -22.46
CA GLN A 81 -1.38 20.86 -21.09
C GLN A 81 -2.44 20.35 -20.12
N ILE A 82 -3.72 20.32 -20.53
CA ILE A 82 -4.81 19.73 -19.75
C ILE A 82 -4.58 18.23 -19.53
N THR A 83 -4.16 17.51 -20.57
CA THR A 83 -3.95 16.06 -20.48
C THR A 83 -2.80 15.72 -19.52
N GLU A 84 -1.68 16.45 -19.60
CA GLU A 84 -0.53 16.27 -18.71
C GLU A 84 -0.84 16.65 -17.24
N LEU A 85 -1.65 17.69 -17.03
CA LEU A 85 -2.13 18.08 -15.70
C LEU A 85 -3.06 17.03 -15.09
N ILE A 86 -3.98 16.48 -15.90
CA ILE A 86 -4.87 15.39 -15.48
C ILE A 86 -4.04 14.17 -15.07
N ASP A 87 -3.09 13.77 -15.90
CA ASP A 87 -2.25 12.59 -15.63
C ASP A 87 -1.35 12.78 -14.40
N SER A 88 -0.73 13.96 -14.25
CA SER A 88 0.10 14.28 -13.08
C SER A 88 -0.73 14.31 -11.79
N THR A 89 -1.91 14.92 -11.82
CA THR A 89 -2.83 14.99 -10.67
C THR A 89 -3.34 13.61 -10.28
N ARG A 90 -3.68 12.79 -11.28
CA ARG A 90 -4.13 11.42 -11.09
C ARG A 90 -3.02 10.58 -10.46
N ASN A 91 -1.79 10.70 -10.93
CA ASN A 91 -0.63 10.00 -10.38
C ASN A 91 -0.31 10.44 -8.94
N ILE A 92 -0.36 11.74 -8.65
CA ILE A 92 -0.15 12.28 -7.30
C ILE A 92 -1.25 11.78 -6.36
N SER A 93 -2.53 11.88 -6.76
CA SER A 93 -3.64 11.37 -5.96
C SER A 93 -3.51 9.87 -5.69
N HIS A 94 -3.28 9.03 -6.71
CA HIS A 94 -3.08 7.59 -6.52
C HIS A 94 -1.89 7.25 -5.62
N SER A 95 -0.83 8.07 -5.63
CA SER A 95 0.32 7.89 -4.72
C SER A 95 0.00 8.29 -3.28
N LEU A 96 -0.87 9.28 -3.06
CA LEU A 96 -1.20 9.82 -1.74
C LEU A 96 -2.34 9.06 -1.07
N TYR A 97 -3.44 8.81 -1.77
CA TYR A 97 -4.59 8.03 -1.30
C TYR A 97 -5.28 7.33 -2.48
N PRO A 98 -5.60 6.04 -2.40
CA PRO A 98 -6.23 5.34 -3.49
C PRO A 98 -7.72 5.72 -3.60
N VAL A 99 -8.03 6.92 -4.13
CA VAL A 99 -9.37 7.52 -4.14
C VAL A 99 -10.43 6.60 -4.79
N ASN A 100 -10.03 5.83 -5.80
CA ASN A 100 -10.92 4.89 -6.46
C ASN A 100 -11.10 3.58 -5.70
N LEU A 101 -10.24 3.25 -4.72
CA LEU A 101 -10.37 2.04 -3.91
C LEU A 101 -11.63 2.08 -3.02
N GLU A 102 -11.98 3.24 -2.48
CA GLU A 102 -13.21 3.41 -1.70
C GLU A 102 -14.48 3.24 -2.55
N LYS A 103 -14.40 3.50 -3.86
CA LYS A 103 -15.55 3.34 -4.77
C LYS A 103 -15.60 1.97 -5.43
N LEU A 104 -14.46 1.48 -5.93
CA LEU A 104 -14.34 0.28 -6.76
C LEU A 104 -14.00 -0.98 -5.95
N GLY A 105 -13.42 -0.83 -4.76
CA GLY A 105 -12.94 -1.93 -3.93
C GLY A 105 -11.59 -2.48 -4.39
N LEU A 106 -10.95 -3.26 -3.51
CA LEU A 106 -9.60 -3.78 -3.72
C LEU A 106 -9.42 -4.57 -5.01
N ALA A 107 -10.38 -5.41 -5.37
CA ALA A 107 -10.24 -6.30 -6.51
C ALA A 107 -10.08 -5.56 -7.84
N LEU A 108 -10.98 -4.61 -8.12
CA LEU A 108 -10.92 -3.78 -9.32
C LEU A 108 -9.70 -2.86 -9.31
N TYR A 109 -9.36 -2.31 -8.14
CA TYR A 109 -8.22 -1.41 -8.03
C TYR A 109 -6.87 -2.12 -8.24
N LEU A 110 -6.76 -3.39 -7.86
CA LEU A 110 -5.59 -4.21 -8.16
C LEU A 110 -5.48 -4.58 -9.65
N GLN A 111 -6.60 -4.70 -10.36
CA GLN A 111 -6.57 -4.87 -11.82
C GLN A 111 -5.96 -3.62 -12.49
N GLU A 112 -6.35 -2.42 -12.05
CA GLU A 112 -5.75 -1.16 -12.53
C GLU A 112 -4.24 -1.12 -12.23
N LEU A 113 -3.82 -1.52 -11.02
CA LEU A 113 -2.40 -1.64 -10.68
C LEU A 113 -1.66 -2.59 -11.64
N VAL A 114 -2.21 -3.78 -11.89
CA VAL A 114 -1.61 -4.78 -12.78
C VAL A 114 -1.45 -4.24 -14.20
N THR A 115 -2.49 -3.59 -14.74
CA THR A 115 -2.44 -2.95 -16.06
C THR A 115 -1.37 -1.86 -16.12
N ASN A 116 -1.21 -1.06 -15.07
CA ASN A 116 -0.17 -0.03 -15.04
C ASN A 116 1.25 -0.62 -14.97
N LEU A 117 1.40 -1.77 -14.31
CA LEU A 117 2.68 -2.45 -14.15
C LEU A 117 3.06 -3.32 -15.37
N SER A 118 2.10 -3.73 -16.20
CA SER A 118 2.33 -4.69 -17.30
C SER A 118 3.34 -4.19 -18.34
N TYR A 119 3.54 -2.88 -18.46
CA TYR A 119 4.57 -2.31 -19.33
C TYR A 119 6.01 -2.49 -18.79
N ARG A 120 6.16 -2.82 -17.50
CA ARG A 120 7.46 -2.95 -16.82
C ARG A 120 7.79 -4.38 -16.43
N ILE A 121 6.78 -5.15 -16.03
CA ILE A 121 6.97 -6.53 -15.53
C ILE A 121 5.70 -7.34 -15.76
N ASN A 122 5.84 -8.66 -15.96
CA ASN A 122 4.68 -9.54 -16.04
C ASN A 122 4.07 -9.71 -14.65
N VAL A 123 2.78 -9.39 -14.48
CA VAL A 123 2.10 -9.53 -13.19
C VAL A 123 0.89 -10.44 -13.35
N SER A 124 0.88 -11.55 -12.62
CA SER A 124 -0.30 -12.42 -12.49
C SER A 124 -1.10 -12.04 -11.24
N LEU A 125 -2.41 -11.83 -11.42
CA LEU A 125 -3.33 -11.52 -10.33
C LEU A 125 -4.40 -12.60 -10.26
N TYR A 126 -4.50 -13.21 -9.08
CA TYR A 126 -5.57 -14.13 -8.73
C TYR A 126 -6.27 -13.65 -7.46
N ILE A 127 -7.58 -13.45 -7.56
CA ILE A 127 -8.43 -13.12 -6.43
C ILE A 127 -9.49 -14.21 -6.35
N ASP A 128 -9.56 -14.87 -5.20
CA ASP A 128 -10.57 -15.88 -4.92
C ASP A 128 -11.97 -15.27 -5.08
N SER A 129 -12.87 -15.96 -5.80
CA SER A 129 -14.26 -15.53 -6.01
C SER A 129 -15.04 -15.32 -4.71
N SER A 130 -14.61 -15.95 -3.62
CA SER A 130 -15.20 -15.79 -2.29
C SER A 130 -14.67 -14.57 -1.52
N TYR A 131 -13.74 -13.81 -2.10
CA TYR A 131 -13.26 -12.55 -1.50
C TYR A 131 -14.42 -11.58 -1.33
N GLU A 132 -14.58 -11.08 -0.11
CA GLU A 132 -15.56 -10.07 0.24
C GLU A 132 -14.84 -8.77 0.59
N ARG A 133 -15.52 -7.67 0.30
CA ARG A 133 -15.02 -6.32 0.57
C ARG A 133 -14.76 -6.14 2.07
N LYS A 134 -13.62 -5.52 2.39
CA LYS A 134 -13.28 -5.14 3.77
C LYS A 134 -13.58 -3.68 4.03
N ASP A 135 -13.42 -3.25 5.28
CA ASP A 135 -13.40 -1.82 5.57
C ASP A 135 -12.29 -1.13 4.77
N ILE A 136 -12.51 0.14 4.42
CA ILE A 136 -11.61 0.87 3.53
C ILE A 136 -10.20 0.98 4.10
N PHE A 137 -10.04 1.12 5.42
CA PHE A 137 -8.72 1.22 6.02
C PHE A 137 -7.94 -0.08 5.78
N THR A 138 -8.57 -1.24 5.97
CA THR A 138 -7.93 -2.53 5.69
C THR A 138 -7.59 -2.71 4.23
N GLU A 139 -8.50 -2.37 3.29
CA GLU A 139 -8.21 -2.47 1.85
C GLU A 139 -7.05 -1.56 1.45
N VAL A 140 -6.96 -0.34 2.00
CA VAL A 140 -5.84 0.58 1.77
C VAL A 140 -4.54 -0.06 2.23
N GLN A 141 -4.49 -0.66 3.42
CA GLN A 141 -3.25 -1.28 3.90
C GLN A 141 -2.82 -2.47 3.04
N ILE A 142 -3.76 -3.31 2.61
CA ILE A 142 -3.48 -4.42 1.68
C ILE A 142 -2.89 -3.89 0.38
N TYR A 143 -3.56 -2.90 -0.23
CA TYR A 143 -3.10 -2.28 -1.46
C TYR A 143 -1.70 -1.70 -1.32
N ARG A 144 -1.41 -0.99 -0.21
CA ARG A 144 -0.10 -0.39 0.05
C ARG A 144 1.00 -1.41 0.22
N VAL A 145 0.72 -2.55 0.87
CA VAL A 145 1.69 -3.65 0.96
C VAL A 145 2.00 -4.21 -0.42
N ILE A 146 0.97 -4.43 -1.25
CA ILE A 146 1.14 -4.91 -2.64
C ILE A 146 1.92 -3.89 -3.49
N GLN A 147 1.61 -2.61 -3.35
CA GLN A 147 2.28 -1.52 -4.06
C GLN A 147 3.76 -1.43 -3.66
N GLU A 148 4.07 -1.49 -2.36
CA GLU A 148 5.45 -1.44 -1.86
C GLU A 148 6.24 -2.68 -2.33
N PHE A 149 5.63 -3.87 -2.26
CA PHE A 149 6.24 -5.10 -2.74
C PHE A 149 6.57 -5.02 -4.23
N THR A 150 5.60 -4.70 -5.07
CA THR A 150 5.79 -4.58 -6.54
C THR A 150 6.80 -3.48 -6.90
N SER A 151 6.78 -2.35 -6.20
CA SER A 151 7.80 -1.29 -6.34
C SER A 151 9.20 -1.81 -6.00
N ASN A 152 9.36 -2.56 -4.91
CA ASN A 152 10.65 -3.13 -4.51
C ASN A 152 11.16 -4.13 -5.54
N VAL A 153 10.28 -4.97 -6.09
CA VAL A 153 10.65 -5.90 -7.17
C VAL A 153 11.16 -5.13 -8.38
N ILE A 154 10.44 -4.11 -8.85
CA ILE A 154 10.81 -3.35 -10.05
C ILE A 154 12.12 -2.57 -9.88
N LYS A 155 12.37 -2.03 -8.67
CA LYS A 155 13.54 -1.19 -8.41
C LYS A 155 14.80 -1.98 -8.08
N HIS A 156 14.63 -3.12 -7.41
CA HIS A 156 15.74 -3.79 -6.72
C HIS A 156 15.96 -5.25 -7.15
N SER A 157 15.06 -5.83 -7.93
CA SER A 157 15.20 -7.21 -8.39
C SER A 157 15.42 -7.27 -9.91
N THR A 158 16.06 -8.36 -10.35
CA THR A 158 16.10 -8.78 -11.76
C THR A 158 14.90 -9.65 -12.14
N ALA A 159 13.79 -9.57 -11.38
CA ALA A 159 12.59 -10.37 -11.63
C ALA A 159 11.97 -10.03 -12.99
N SER A 160 11.48 -11.05 -13.67
CA SER A 160 10.65 -10.92 -14.87
C SER A 160 9.16 -11.12 -14.59
N GLU A 161 8.81 -11.67 -13.42
CA GLU A 161 7.44 -11.99 -13.06
C GLU A 161 7.16 -11.72 -11.58
N VAL A 162 5.96 -11.21 -11.32
CA VAL A 162 5.33 -11.10 -10.00
C VAL A 162 3.99 -11.82 -10.03
N SER A 163 3.66 -12.50 -8.94
CA SER A 163 2.34 -13.08 -8.72
C SER A 163 1.71 -12.58 -7.43
N ILE A 164 0.44 -12.24 -7.52
CA ILE A 164 -0.40 -11.72 -6.44
C ILE A 164 -1.59 -12.67 -6.30
N TYR A 165 -1.67 -13.35 -5.15
CA TYR A 165 -2.81 -14.21 -4.82
C TYR A 165 -3.52 -13.68 -3.59
N ILE A 166 -4.84 -13.51 -3.67
CA ILE A 166 -5.70 -13.15 -2.56
C ILE A 166 -6.73 -14.25 -2.37
N LYS A 167 -6.76 -14.84 -1.17
CA LYS A 167 -7.65 -15.95 -0.83
C LYS A 167 -8.39 -15.69 0.48
N LYS A 168 -9.70 -15.88 0.50
CA LYS A 168 -10.47 -15.91 1.74
C LYS A 168 -10.41 -17.31 2.36
N ASN A 169 -10.09 -17.37 3.64
CA ASN A 169 -10.27 -18.54 4.50
C ASN A 169 -11.32 -18.20 5.56
N PRO A 170 -11.87 -19.15 6.33
CA PRO A 170 -12.91 -18.86 7.32
C PRO A 170 -12.53 -17.81 8.39
N LYS A 171 -11.25 -17.73 8.76
CA LYS A 171 -10.75 -16.83 9.82
C LYS A 171 -10.00 -15.60 9.30
N HIS A 172 -9.45 -15.69 8.09
CA HIS A 172 -8.53 -14.68 7.57
C HIS A 172 -8.62 -14.56 6.06
N THR A 173 -8.33 -13.37 5.55
CA THR A 173 -7.93 -13.14 4.17
C THR A 173 -6.41 -13.29 4.07
N THR A 174 -5.95 -14.23 3.25
CA THR A 174 -4.54 -14.50 2.99
C THR A 174 -4.14 -13.83 1.69
N VAL A 175 -3.06 -13.06 1.73
CA VAL A 175 -2.42 -12.49 0.55
C VAL A 175 -1.02 -13.08 0.40
N ILE A 176 -0.69 -13.53 -0.81
CA ILE A 176 0.59 -14.12 -1.15
C ILE A 176 1.16 -13.31 -2.31
N LEU A 177 2.34 -12.73 -2.08
CA LEU A 177 3.10 -12.01 -3.10
C LEU A 177 4.38 -12.79 -3.36
N THR A 178 4.69 -13.08 -4.61
CA THR A 178 5.90 -13.82 -5.00
C THR A 178 6.50 -13.18 -6.25
N ASP A 179 7.81 -12.95 -6.24
CA ASP A 179 8.59 -12.62 -7.43
C ASP A 179 9.56 -13.76 -7.78
N ASN A 180 10.12 -13.72 -8.99
CA ASN A 180 11.13 -14.69 -9.45
C ASN A 180 12.55 -14.10 -9.54
N GLY A 181 12.81 -12.97 -8.89
CA GLY A 181 14.06 -12.25 -8.95
C GLY A 181 15.13 -12.77 -7.99
N GLN A 182 16.04 -11.88 -7.60
CA GLN A 182 17.05 -12.20 -6.61
C GLN A 182 16.43 -12.21 -5.22
N SER A 183 16.58 -13.33 -4.52
CA SER A 183 16.21 -13.45 -3.12
C SER A 183 17.14 -12.61 -2.24
N PHE A 184 16.59 -11.93 -1.25
CA PHE A 184 17.35 -11.44 -0.09
C PHE A 184 17.10 -12.36 1.11
N ASP A 185 18.01 -12.41 2.07
CA ASP A 185 17.73 -13.10 3.33
C ASP A 185 17.01 -12.11 4.26
N TYR A 186 15.73 -12.36 4.53
CA TYR A 186 14.93 -11.46 5.36
C TYR A 186 15.41 -11.40 6.82
N GLU A 187 15.98 -12.48 7.35
CA GLU A 187 16.43 -12.54 8.74
C GLU A 187 17.75 -11.78 8.95
N THR A 188 18.60 -11.73 7.92
CA THR A 188 19.92 -11.08 8.01
C THR A 188 20.01 -9.76 7.25
N ALA A 189 19.01 -9.42 6.42
CA ALA A 189 18.98 -8.15 5.71
C ALA A 189 18.77 -6.96 6.66
N ASN A 190 19.51 -5.89 6.42
CA ASN A 190 19.19 -4.59 6.99
C ASN A 190 17.82 -4.14 6.46
N LYS A 191 16.81 -4.18 7.33
CA LYS A 191 15.45 -3.78 6.99
C LYS A 191 15.39 -2.30 6.66
N GLY A 192 15.42 -1.98 5.37
CA GLY A 192 15.14 -0.64 4.86
C GLY A 192 13.72 -0.18 5.18
N MET A 193 13.43 1.11 4.93
CA MET A 193 12.12 1.70 5.23
C MET A 193 10.96 0.95 4.56
N GLY A 194 11.14 0.41 3.35
CA GLY A 194 10.10 -0.34 2.64
C GLY A 194 9.62 -1.61 3.35
N LEU A 195 10.56 -2.42 3.85
CA LEU A 195 10.21 -3.63 4.62
C LEU A 195 9.54 -3.29 5.95
N LYS A 196 10.04 -2.26 6.66
CA LYS A 196 9.41 -1.76 7.89
C LYS A 196 7.99 -1.25 7.64
N ASN A 197 7.76 -0.56 6.51
CA ASN A 197 6.44 -0.11 6.12
C ASN A 197 5.50 -1.28 5.84
N ILE A 198 5.96 -2.33 5.15
CA ILE A 198 5.17 -3.55 4.92
C ILE A 198 4.76 -4.17 6.26
N GLU A 199 5.71 -4.38 7.18
CA GLU A 199 5.47 -4.99 8.50
C GLU A 199 4.47 -4.18 9.32
N SER A 200 4.66 -2.86 9.35
CA SER A 200 3.83 -1.93 10.11
C SER A 200 2.39 -1.89 9.59
N ARG A 201 2.21 -1.85 8.26
CA ARG A 201 0.88 -1.85 7.62
C ARG A 201 0.12 -3.16 7.81
N ILE A 202 0.81 -4.30 7.81
CA ILE A 202 0.19 -5.59 8.13
C ILE A 202 -0.23 -5.61 9.61
N SER A 203 0.60 -5.06 10.49
CA SER A 203 0.33 -5.01 11.93
C SER A 203 -0.84 -4.08 12.27
N SER A 204 -1.00 -2.95 11.58
CA SER A 204 -2.07 -1.98 11.86
C SER A 204 -3.48 -2.52 11.56
N VAL A 205 -3.58 -3.57 10.74
CA VAL A 205 -4.83 -4.31 10.48
C VAL A 205 -4.91 -5.62 11.28
N LYS A 206 -4.13 -5.72 12.36
CA LYS A 206 -4.02 -6.92 13.22
C LYS A 206 -3.65 -8.18 12.44
N GLY A 207 -2.96 -8.00 11.32
CA GLY A 207 -2.48 -9.07 10.47
C GLY A 207 -1.14 -9.63 10.96
N PHE A 208 -0.76 -10.75 10.37
CA PHE A 208 0.55 -11.37 10.58
C PHE A 208 1.14 -11.82 9.26
N HIS A 209 2.46 -11.81 9.16
CA HIS A 209 3.17 -12.16 7.93
C HIS A 209 4.28 -13.16 8.16
N LYS A 210 4.68 -13.81 7.07
CA LYS A 210 5.83 -14.69 7.00
C LYS A 210 6.51 -14.51 5.65
N TRP A 211 7.79 -14.16 5.71
CA TRP A 211 8.65 -14.20 4.54
C TRP A 211 9.14 -15.64 4.31
N LYS A 212 9.18 -16.06 3.06
CA LYS A 212 9.70 -17.34 2.60
C LYS A 212 10.68 -17.07 1.49
N ASN A 213 11.96 -17.16 1.80
CA ASN A 213 13.00 -16.93 0.82
C ASN A 213 13.77 -18.24 0.63
N LYS A 214 13.98 -18.65 -0.62
CA LYS A 214 15.00 -19.64 -0.97
C LYS A 214 16.04 -18.92 -1.80
N ILE A 215 17.30 -19.01 -1.40
CA ILE A 215 18.41 -18.39 -2.11
C ILE A 215 18.32 -18.78 -3.60
N GLY A 216 18.23 -17.77 -4.47
CA GLY A 216 18.12 -17.93 -5.93
C GLY A 216 16.73 -18.23 -6.49
N LYS A 217 15.64 -18.09 -5.71
CA LYS A 217 14.26 -18.36 -6.17
C LYS A 217 13.27 -17.21 -5.91
N GLY A 218 13.74 -15.97 -5.94
CA GLY A 218 12.92 -14.78 -5.66
C GLY A 218 12.53 -14.61 -4.21
N SER A 219 11.66 -13.63 -3.96
CA SER A 219 11.12 -13.35 -2.63
C SER A 219 9.64 -13.72 -2.55
N ARG A 220 9.20 -14.17 -1.38
CA ARG A 220 7.79 -14.45 -1.13
C ARG A 220 7.37 -13.96 0.23
N ILE A 221 6.35 -13.11 0.27
CA ILE A 221 5.65 -12.75 1.51
C ILE A 221 4.26 -13.37 1.50
N ILE A 222 3.90 -13.96 2.63
CA ILE A 222 2.54 -14.41 2.91
C ILE A 222 2.06 -13.62 4.10
N PHE A 223 0.94 -12.91 3.97
CA PHE A 223 0.33 -12.22 5.10
C PHE A 223 -1.16 -12.55 5.22
N ASN A 224 -1.64 -12.57 6.45
CA ASN A 224 -3.00 -12.92 6.79
C ASN A 224 -3.59 -11.77 7.58
N ILE A 225 -4.82 -11.40 7.22
CA ILE A 225 -5.58 -10.35 7.86
C ILE A 225 -6.87 -10.97 8.37
N PRO A 226 -7.27 -10.75 9.64
CA PRO A 226 -8.56 -11.20 10.15
C PRO A 226 -9.72 -10.84 9.22
N ASN A 227 -10.69 -11.75 9.12
CA ASN A 227 -11.89 -11.50 8.33
C ASN A 227 -12.70 -10.33 8.86
#